data_AF-A0A7C1JNN2-F1
#
_entry.id   AF-A0A7C1JNN2-F1
#
_cell.length_a   1.000
_cell.length_b   1.000
_cell.length_c   1.000
_cell.angle_alpha   90.00
_cell.angle_beta   90.00
_cell.angle_gamma   90.00
#
_symmetry.space_group_name_H-M   'P 1'
#
loop_
_entity.id
_entity.type
_entity.pdbx_description
1 polymer ?
#
loop_
_entity_poly.entity_id
_entity_poly.type
_entity_poly.pdbx_seq_one_letter_code
_entity_poly.pdbx_strand_id
1 'polypeptide(L)'
;MAKIVMIGAGSTVFARNLIGDILSFPELADSTIALVDIDAARLRTSEIVAHRVAEALGAHPVIEATTDRRQALPGADYVINMIQVGGYPAALVDFEIPKKYGLRQTIGDTLGIGGIMRALRTIPVLLEIGRDMEELCPDALFLNYVNPMAINTWAFTEATRIRAVGLCHSVQHTLEDLAGDLGVPVEEIDFLAAGINHMCFYLRLKRKGEDLYPALRRLAAEGRVREDDRVRYEMLRRTGYFVTESSEHFAEYVPYFIRGQNPELIERYNIPLDEYPRRCEAQIADWERLRRELEAGQGVLEVRRSVEYASLIIHSLETGQPR
;
A
#
# COMPACT_ATOMS: atom_id res chain seq x y z
N MET A 1 4.18 25.82 -6.10
CA MET A 1 4.10 24.99 -4.88
C MET A 1 3.03 23.96 -5.16
N ALA A 2 3.35 22.69 -4.98
CA ALA A 2 2.44 21.61 -5.31
C ALA A 2 1.21 21.62 -4.39
N LYS A 3 0.02 21.39 -4.94
CA LYS A 3 -1.19 21.06 -4.18
C LYS A 3 -1.47 19.56 -4.27
N ILE A 4 -1.40 18.89 -3.12
CA ILE A 4 -1.52 17.44 -2.97
C ILE A 4 -2.79 17.14 -2.19
N VAL A 5 -3.78 16.55 -2.86
CA VAL A 5 -5.04 16.13 -2.24
C VAL A 5 -4.94 14.67 -1.82
N MET A 6 -5.31 14.35 -0.59
CA MET A 6 -5.31 12.98 -0.05
C MET A 6 -6.74 12.54 0.26
N ILE A 7 -7.31 11.70 -0.61
CA ILE A 7 -8.67 11.15 -0.46
C ILE A 7 -8.61 9.84 0.34
N GLY A 8 -9.35 9.79 1.45
CA GLY A 8 -9.22 8.73 2.47
C GLY A 8 -8.26 9.11 3.60
N ALA A 9 -8.08 10.41 3.87
CA ALA A 9 -7.18 10.98 4.88
C ALA A 9 -7.40 10.44 6.30
N GLY A 10 -8.57 9.89 6.61
CA GLY A 10 -8.88 9.25 7.88
C GLY A 10 -8.07 7.97 8.14
N SER A 11 -7.33 7.46 7.16
CA SER A 11 -6.25 6.49 7.37
C SER A 11 -5.04 7.16 8.05
N THR A 12 -5.20 7.61 9.29
CA THR A 12 -4.26 8.51 9.99
C THR A 12 -2.81 8.05 9.98
N VAL A 13 -2.54 6.75 10.16
CA VAL A 13 -1.16 6.22 10.14
C VAL A 13 -0.54 6.33 8.75
N PHE A 14 -1.31 5.99 7.71
CA PHE A 14 -0.85 6.04 6.34
C PHE A 14 -0.70 7.48 5.85
N ALA A 15 -1.67 8.35 6.18
CA ALA A 15 -1.61 9.78 5.94
C ALA A 15 -0.35 10.40 6.58
N ARG A 16 -0.07 10.06 7.85
CA ARG A 16 1.13 10.51 8.57
C ARG A 16 2.41 10.16 7.82
N ASN A 17 2.56 8.91 7.39
CA ASN A 17 3.77 8.44 6.72
C ASN A 17 3.97 9.19 5.39
N LEU A 18 2.93 9.29 4.57
CA LEU A 18 2.99 10.00 3.28
C LEU A 18 3.28 11.50 3.45
N ILE A 19 2.64 12.16 4.41
CA ILE A 19 2.89 13.58 4.70
C ILE A 19 4.34 13.76 5.18
N GLY A 20 4.83 12.88 6.05
CA GLY A 20 6.22 12.90 6.51
C GLY A 20 7.20 12.74 5.35
N ASP A 21 6.95 11.80 4.45
CA ASP A 21 7.81 11.55 3.29
C ASP A 21 7.83 12.73 2.31
N ILE A 22 6.67 13.32 2.05
CA ILE A 22 6.52 14.48 1.17
C ILE A 22 7.26 15.68 1.78
N LEU A 23 6.94 16.04 3.02
CA LEU A 23 7.48 17.24 3.67
C LEU A 23 8.95 17.10 4.11
N SER A 24 9.50 15.88 4.11
CA SER A 24 10.94 15.66 4.34
C SER A 24 11.81 16.18 3.19
N PHE A 25 11.23 16.47 2.02
CA PHE A 25 11.92 17.14 0.94
C PHE A 25 11.83 18.67 1.09
N PRO A 26 12.96 19.40 1.16
CA PRO A 26 12.95 20.86 1.20
C PRO A 26 12.15 21.50 0.07
N GLU A 27 12.18 20.91 -1.12
CA GLU A 27 11.48 21.39 -2.32
C GLU A 27 9.95 21.28 -2.21
N LEU A 28 9.45 20.44 -1.28
CA LEU A 28 8.02 20.22 -1.05
C LEU A 28 7.55 20.75 0.31
N ALA A 29 8.43 21.36 1.11
CA ALA A 29 8.15 21.79 2.48
C ALA A 29 7.04 22.84 2.60
N ASP A 30 6.81 23.62 1.54
CA ASP A 30 5.77 24.67 1.47
C ASP A 30 4.53 24.24 0.65
N SER A 31 4.39 22.95 0.35
CA SER A 31 3.26 22.41 -0.43
C SER A 31 1.91 22.61 0.28
N THR A 32 0.81 22.63 -0.48
CA THR A 32 -0.53 22.50 0.09
C THR A 32 -0.89 21.03 0.25
N ILE A 33 -1.23 20.61 1.47
CA ILE A 33 -1.71 19.28 1.80
C ILE A 33 -3.20 19.36 2.13
N ALA A 34 -4.04 18.88 1.21
CA ALA A 34 -5.50 18.90 1.38
C ALA A 34 -6.00 17.50 1.76
N LEU A 35 -6.44 17.34 3.00
CA LEU A 35 -6.94 16.11 3.58
C LEU A 35 -8.44 15.97 3.33
N VAL A 36 -8.85 14.83 2.80
CA VAL A 36 -10.25 14.54 2.51
C VAL A 36 -10.65 13.20 3.09
N ASP A 37 -11.68 13.18 3.93
CA ASP A 37 -12.32 11.95 4.41
C ASP A 37 -13.80 12.17 4.69
N ILE A 38 -14.61 11.12 4.54
CA ILE A 38 -16.04 11.17 4.85
C ILE A 38 -16.31 11.13 6.37
N ASP A 39 -15.36 10.62 7.15
CA ASP A 39 -15.43 10.57 8.61
C ASP A 39 -14.74 11.80 9.21
N ALA A 40 -15.55 12.75 9.68
CA ALA A 40 -15.08 14.00 10.26
C ALA A 40 -14.21 13.81 11.53
N ALA A 41 -14.44 12.73 12.30
CA ALA A 41 -13.65 12.47 13.50
C ALA A 41 -12.25 11.98 13.12
N ARG A 42 -12.16 11.04 12.18
CA ARG A 42 -10.87 10.55 11.67
C ARG A 42 -10.11 11.64 10.90
N LEU A 43 -10.82 12.48 10.17
CA LEU A 43 -10.26 13.62 9.46
C LEU A 43 -9.61 14.61 10.43
N ARG A 44 -10.32 15.00 11.51
CA ARG A 44 -9.78 15.89 12.55
C ARG A 44 -8.50 15.34 13.17
N THR A 45 -8.45 14.04 13.47
CA THR A 45 -7.22 13.43 14.01
C THR A 45 -6.08 13.55 13.01
N SER A 46 -6.35 13.34 11.72
CA SER A 46 -5.34 13.37 10.67
C SER A 46 -4.82 14.79 10.38
N GLU A 47 -5.68 15.82 10.50
CA GLU A 47 -5.30 17.23 10.45
C GLU A 47 -4.34 17.59 11.60
N ILE A 48 -4.65 17.19 12.84
CA ILE A 48 -3.76 17.39 14.00
C ILE A 48 -2.39 16.74 13.75
N VAL A 49 -2.38 15.51 13.21
CA VAL A 49 -1.15 14.79 12.89
C VAL A 49 -0.34 15.50 11.81
N ALA A 50 -1.00 15.97 10.75
CA ALA A 50 -0.35 16.66 9.66
C ALA A 50 0.38 17.93 10.16
N HIS A 51 -0.25 18.72 11.03
CA HIS A 51 0.40 19.87 11.67
C HIS A 51 1.61 19.47 12.52
N ARG A 52 1.52 18.38 13.29
CA ARG A 52 2.65 17.91 14.10
C ARG A 52 3.81 17.37 13.27
N VAL A 53 3.51 16.68 12.17
CA VAL A 53 4.54 16.20 11.23
C VAL A 53 5.27 17.41 10.63
N ALA A 54 4.52 18.43 10.20
CA ALA A 54 5.11 19.66 9.67
C ALA A 54 6.01 20.36 10.71
N GLU A 55 5.52 20.52 11.95
CA GLU A 55 6.28 21.11 13.06
C GLU A 55 7.57 20.31 13.35
N ALA A 56 7.48 18.99 13.45
CA ALA A 56 8.62 18.12 13.72
C ALA A 56 9.70 18.17 12.62
N LEU A 57 9.30 18.41 11.38
CA LEU A 57 10.20 18.56 10.24
C LEU A 57 10.68 20.01 10.02
N GLY A 58 10.12 20.99 10.73
CA GLY A 58 10.36 22.41 10.44
C GLY A 58 9.84 22.85 9.07
N ALA A 59 8.83 22.16 8.53
CA ALA A 59 8.18 22.49 7.26
C ALA A 59 7.01 23.46 7.46
N HIS A 60 6.61 24.17 6.40
CA HIS A 60 5.56 25.20 6.44
C HIS A 60 4.46 24.99 5.39
N PRO A 61 3.84 23.80 5.31
CA PRO A 61 2.78 23.55 4.35
C PRO A 61 1.51 24.32 4.72
N VAL A 62 0.67 24.56 3.70
CA VAL A 62 -0.74 24.91 3.93
C VAL A 62 -1.51 23.60 4.13
N ILE A 63 -2.14 23.43 5.30
CA ILE A 63 -2.94 22.22 5.60
C ILE A 63 -4.42 22.58 5.52
N GLU A 64 -5.15 21.88 4.68
CA GLU A 64 -6.59 22.01 4.50
C GLU A 64 -7.25 20.68 4.84
N ALA A 65 -8.45 20.70 5.45
CA ALA A 65 -9.22 19.50 5.74
C ALA A 65 -10.70 19.73 5.40
N THR A 66 -11.29 18.80 4.64
CA THR A 66 -12.70 18.87 4.27
C THR A 66 -13.32 17.48 4.12
N THR A 67 -14.63 17.38 4.39
CA THR A 67 -15.40 16.15 4.10
C THR A 67 -15.95 16.12 2.67
N ASP A 68 -15.75 17.20 1.91
CA ASP A 68 -16.19 17.34 0.53
C ASP A 68 -14.99 17.45 -0.41
N ARG A 69 -14.72 16.35 -1.13
CA ARG A 69 -13.60 16.30 -2.08
C ARG A 69 -13.67 17.39 -3.15
N ARG A 70 -14.86 17.83 -3.56
CA ARG A 70 -15.01 18.85 -4.62
C ARG A 70 -14.51 20.23 -4.17
N GLN A 71 -14.38 20.46 -2.86
CA GLN A 71 -13.74 21.67 -2.33
C GLN A 71 -12.21 21.59 -2.35
N ALA A 72 -11.65 20.39 -2.20
CA ALA A 72 -10.20 20.16 -2.16
C ALA A 72 -9.58 20.04 -3.56
N LEU A 73 -10.29 19.44 -4.52
CA LEU A 73 -9.79 19.12 -5.86
C LEU A 73 -9.38 20.32 -6.73
N PRO A 74 -10.03 21.50 -6.69
CA PRO A 74 -9.66 22.63 -7.54
C PRO A 74 -8.19 23.02 -7.40
N GLY A 75 -7.48 23.03 -8.53
CA GLY A 75 -6.05 23.38 -8.60
C GLY A 75 -5.10 22.34 -8.01
N ALA A 76 -5.55 21.10 -7.78
CA ALA A 76 -4.67 20.01 -7.37
C ALA A 76 -3.69 19.63 -8.49
N ASP A 77 -2.43 19.39 -8.13
CA ASP A 77 -1.41 18.82 -9.02
C ASP A 77 -1.34 17.29 -8.86
N TYR A 78 -1.64 16.82 -7.65
CA TYR A 78 -1.59 15.40 -7.28
C TYR A 78 -2.81 15.02 -6.46
N VAL A 79 -3.37 13.84 -6.74
CA VAL A 79 -4.47 13.25 -5.95
C VAL A 79 -4.06 11.86 -5.50
N ILE A 80 -3.74 11.71 -4.22
CA ILE A 80 -3.42 10.44 -3.57
C ILE A 80 -4.73 9.82 -3.08
N ASN A 81 -5.02 8.61 -3.54
CA ASN A 81 -6.21 7.87 -3.16
C ASN A 81 -5.87 6.68 -2.27
N MET A 82 -6.49 6.64 -1.10
CA MET A 82 -6.28 5.63 -0.06
C MET A 82 -7.58 5.25 0.67
N ILE A 83 -8.71 5.32 -0.05
CA ILE A 83 -10.03 4.96 0.49
C ILE A 83 -10.19 3.45 0.74
N GLN A 84 -11.09 3.10 1.66
CA GLN A 84 -11.57 1.74 1.83
C GLN A 84 -13.10 1.74 1.82
N VAL A 85 -13.69 1.45 0.65
CA VAL A 85 -15.15 1.47 0.50
C VAL A 85 -15.80 0.33 1.28
N GLY A 86 -16.68 0.70 2.22
CA GLY A 86 -17.39 -0.22 3.10
C GLY A 86 -16.65 -0.59 4.40
N GLY A 87 -15.39 -0.17 4.56
CA GLY A 87 -14.60 -0.37 5.77
C GLY A 87 -14.51 -1.82 6.26
N TYR A 88 -14.27 -1.99 7.56
CA TYR A 88 -14.19 -3.29 8.22
C TYR A 88 -15.47 -4.16 8.07
N PRO A 89 -16.70 -3.61 8.18
CA PRO A 89 -17.90 -4.40 8.00
C PRO A 89 -17.99 -5.09 6.63
N ALA A 90 -17.59 -4.40 5.57
CA ALA A 90 -17.57 -5.01 4.24
C ALA A 90 -16.45 -6.06 4.10
N ALA A 91 -15.28 -5.81 4.69
CA ALA A 91 -14.20 -6.80 4.74
C ALA A 91 -14.63 -8.10 5.43
N LEU A 92 -15.39 -8.02 6.52
CA LEU A 92 -15.95 -9.21 7.18
C LEU A 92 -16.87 -10.00 6.25
N VAL A 93 -17.73 -9.31 5.49
CA VAL A 93 -18.62 -9.95 4.51
C VAL A 93 -17.82 -10.63 3.38
N ASP A 94 -16.76 -9.97 2.92
CA ASP A 94 -15.85 -10.47 1.87
C ASP A 94 -15.13 -11.78 2.32
N PHE A 95 -15.09 -12.08 3.62
CA PHE A 95 -14.55 -13.32 4.19
C PHE A 95 -15.64 -14.34 4.59
N GLU A 96 -16.67 -13.90 5.30
CA GLU A 96 -17.70 -14.77 5.87
C GLU A 96 -18.57 -15.43 4.81
N ILE A 97 -18.86 -14.73 3.70
CA ILE A 97 -19.65 -15.33 2.61
C ILE A 97 -18.87 -16.45 1.92
N PRO A 98 -17.64 -16.24 1.39
CA PRO A 98 -16.86 -17.32 0.77
C PRO A 98 -16.63 -18.52 1.70
N LYS A 99 -16.40 -18.26 2.99
CA LYS A 99 -16.17 -19.31 4.01
C LYS A 99 -17.34 -20.28 4.14
N LYS A 100 -18.58 -19.80 4.03
CA LYS A 100 -19.80 -20.66 4.02
C LYS A 100 -19.84 -21.65 2.85
N TYR A 101 -19.11 -21.36 1.77
CA TYR A 101 -19.00 -22.21 0.59
C TYR A 101 -17.67 -22.98 0.52
N GLY A 102 -16.89 -23.00 1.62
CA GLY A 102 -15.62 -23.72 1.70
C GLY A 102 -14.44 -22.99 1.05
N LEU A 103 -14.61 -21.72 0.66
CA LEU A 103 -13.53 -20.88 0.14
C LEU A 103 -12.88 -20.13 1.30
N ARG A 104 -11.60 -20.42 1.55
CA ARG A 104 -10.81 -19.80 2.62
C ARG A 104 -9.83 -18.81 1.99
N GLN A 105 -9.57 -17.71 2.69
CA GLN A 105 -8.74 -16.59 2.23
C GLN A 105 -7.76 -16.20 3.34
N THR A 106 -6.66 -15.56 2.97
CA THR A 106 -5.70 -14.96 3.90
C THR A 106 -5.98 -13.45 3.99
N ILE A 107 -5.94 -12.77 2.85
CA ILE A 107 -6.06 -11.31 2.74
C ILE A 107 -7.34 -10.88 2.03
N GLY A 108 -7.68 -11.52 0.91
CA GLY A 108 -8.95 -11.30 0.21
C GLY A 108 -9.17 -9.87 -0.29
N ASP A 109 -8.12 -9.06 -0.45
CA ASP A 109 -8.23 -7.66 -0.87
C ASP A 109 -7.87 -7.43 -2.35
N THR A 110 -7.28 -8.44 -3.00
CA THR A 110 -6.67 -8.29 -4.32
C THR A 110 -7.31 -9.21 -5.37
N LEU A 111 -7.36 -10.51 -5.09
CA LEU A 111 -7.99 -11.54 -5.93
C LEU A 111 -8.95 -12.40 -5.09
N GLY A 112 -9.42 -13.51 -5.65
CA GLY A 112 -10.42 -14.35 -5.03
C GLY A 112 -11.78 -13.67 -4.98
N ILE A 113 -12.75 -14.29 -4.29
CA ILE A 113 -14.09 -13.72 -4.19
C ILE A 113 -14.08 -12.42 -3.38
N GLY A 114 -13.27 -12.33 -2.33
CA GLY A 114 -13.11 -11.10 -1.56
C GLY A 114 -12.61 -9.95 -2.42
N GLY A 115 -11.52 -10.16 -3.18
CA GLY A 115 -10.95 -9.14 -4.07
C GLY A 115 -11.93 -8.71 -5.18
N ILE A 116 -12.66 -9.65 -5.78
CA ILE A 116 -13.67 -9.35 -6.80
C ILE A 116 -14.82 -8.52 -6.22
N MET A 117 -15.38 -8.92 -5.08
CA MET A 117 -16.49 -8.19 -4.44
C MET A 117 -16.05 -6.79 -3.98
N ARG A 118 -14.82 -6.69 -3.48
CA ARG A 118 -14.19 -5.41 -3.16
C ARG A 118 -14.06 -4.53 -4.41
N ALA A 119 -13.55 -5.05 -5.53
CA ALA A 119 -13.46 -4.31 -6.78
C ALA A 119 -14.82 -3.75 -7.22
N LEU A 120 -15.85 -4.60 -7.27
CA LEU A 120 -17.20 -4.21 -7.70
C LEU A 120 -17.78 -3.09 -6.83
N ARG A 121 -17.46 -3.08 -5.54
CA ARG A 121 -17.87 -2.04 -4.59
C ARG A 121 -17.05 -0.76 -4.73
N THR A 122 -15.75 -0.88 -5.04
CA THR A 122 -14.82 0.25 -5.08
C THR A 122 -14.84 1.01 -6.42
N ILE A 123 -14.94 0.31 -7.55
CA ILE A 123 -14.88 0.91 -8.88
C ILE A 123 -15.85 2.08 -9.06
N PRO A 124 -17.16 1.98 -8.72
CA PRO A 124 -18.09 3.10 -8.90
C PRO A 124 -17.63 4.38 -8.20
N VAL A 125 -17.10 4.26 -6.97
CA VAL A 125 -16.58 5.40 -6.19
C VAL A 125 -15.32 5.99 -6.85
N LEU A 126 -14.43 5.14 -7.36
CA LEU A 126 -13.24 5.61 -8.10
C LEU A 126 -13.62 6.36 -9.36
N LEU A 127 -14.64 5.91 -10.10
CA LEU A 127 -15.10 6.60 -11.29
C LEU A 127 -15.77 7.94 -10.98
N GLU A 128 -16.44 8.07 -9.84
CA GLU A 128 -16.93 9.37 -9.36
C GLU A 128 -15.78 10.33 -9.05
N ILE A 129 -14.73 9.86 -8.36
CA ILE A 129 -13.52 10.65 -8.11
C ILE A 129 -12.89 11.08 -9.46
N GLY A 130 -12.77 10.16 -10.41
CA GLY A 130 -12.22 10.44 -11.74
C GLY A 130 -13.01 11.52 -12.49
N ARG A 131 -14.34 11.47 -12.47
CA ARG A 131 -15.19 12.51 -13.08
C ARG A 131 -15.01 13.87 -12.40
N ASP A 132 -14.94 13.90 -11.07
CA ASP A 132 -14.69 15.14 -10.34
C ASP A 132 -13.30 15.71 -10.68
N MET A 133 -12.29 14.85 -10.84
CA MET A 133 -10.96 15.27 -11.28
C MET A 133 -10.96 15.81 -12.72
N GLU A 134 -11.65 15.16 -13.66
CA GLU A 134 -11.76 15.65 -15.05
C GLU A 134 -12.38 17.05 -15.12
N GLU A 135 -13.29 17.37 -14.21
CA GLU A 135 -13.92 18.69 -14.12
C GLU A 135 -13.03 19.72 -13.41
N LEU A 136 -12.42 19.35 -12.28
CA LEU A 136 -11.84 20.32 -11.32
C LEU A 136 -10.31 20.41 -11.35
N CYS A 137 -9.63 19.35 -11.79
CA CYS A 137 -8.18 19.26 -11.86
C CYS A 137 -7.70 18.26 -12.94
N PRO A 138 -8.05 18.47 -14.22
CA PRO A 138 -7.83 17.49 -15.28
C PRO A 138 -6.36 17.13 -15.54
N ASP A 139 -5.44 18.01 -15.17
CA ASP A 139 -4.00 17.80 -15.36
C ASP A 139 -3.33 17.05 -14.19
N ALA A 140 -4.06 16.86 -13.07
CA ALA A 140 -3.54 16.23 -11.87
C ALA A 140 -3.15 14.77 -12.10
N LEU A 141 -2.11 14.31 -11.40
CA LEU A 141 -1.72 12.91 -11.38
C LEU A 141 -2.49 12.16 -10.27
N PHE A 142 -3.23 11.12 -10.65
CA PHE A 142 -3.89 10.23 -9.71
C PHE A 142 -2.93 9.13 -9.22
N LEU A 143 -2.67 9.08 -7.92
CA LEU A 143 -1.79 8.12 -7.27
C LEU A 143 -2.62 7.17 -6.40
N ASN A 144 -2.86 5.94 -6.88
CA ASN A 144 -3.78 5.00 -6.26
C ASN A 144 -3.06 3.96 -5.40
N TYR A 145 -3.35 3.95 -4.09
CA TYR A 145 -2.95 2.87 -3.17
C TYR A 145 -4.08 1.86 -2.89
N VAL A 146 -5.25 2.05 -3.50
CA VAL A 146 -6.44 1.27 -3.13
C VAL A 146 -6.46 -0.08 -3.84
N ASN A 147 -6.43 -1.14 -3.04
CA ASN A 147 -6.66 -2.51 -3.49
C ASN A 147 -8.14 -2.78 -3.82
N PRO A 148 -8.42 -3.65 -4.82
CA PRO A 148 -7.47 -4.40 -5.65
C PRO A 148 -6.81 -3.53 -6.74
N MET A 149 -5.52 -3.24 -6.59
CA MET A 149 -4.87 -2.14 -7.31
C MET A 149 -4.92 -2.32 -8.83
N ALA A 150 -4.59 -3.52 -9.32
CA ALA A 150 -4.59 -3.79 -10.75
C ALA A 150 -5.99 -3.63 -11.38
N ILE A 151 -7.04 -4.16 -10.73
CA ILE A 151 -8.42 -4.07 -11.22
C ILE A 151 -8.92 -2.62 -11.16
N ASN A 152 -8.68 -1.95 -10.03
CA ASN A 152 -9.09 -0.57 -9.79
C ASN A 152 -8.42 0.40 -10.75
N THR A 153 -7.09 0.34 -10.87
CA THR A 153 -6.33 1.21 -11.77
C THR A 153 -6.70 0.95 -13.23
N TRP A 154 -6.92 -0.31 -13.64
CA TRP A 154 -7.38 -0.61 -14.99
C TRP A 154 -8.77 -0.03 -15.27
N ALA A 155 -9.75 -0.23 -14.38
CA ALA A 155 -11.08 0.34 -14.54
C ALA A 155 -11.05 1.88 -14.62
N PHE A 156 -10.20 2.51 -13.80
CA PHE A 156 -10.04 3.97 -13.78
C PHE A 156 -9.44 4.53 -15.07
N THR A 157 -8.40 3.90 -15.62
CA THR A 157 -7.73 4.38 -16.86
C THR A 157 -8.53 4.09 -18.12
N GLU A 158 -9.38 3.07 -18.13
CA GLU A 158 -10.32 2.82 -19.24
C GLU A 158 -11.47 3.83 -19.26
N ALA A 159 -11.92 4.26 -18.10
CA ALA A 159 -13.14 5.07 -17.97
C ALA A 159 -12.89 6.58 -17.85
N THR A 160 -11.65 7.02 -17.67
CA THR A 160 -11.29 8.43 -17.44
C THR A 160 -10.09 8.84 -18.28
N ARG A 161 -9.90 10.14 -18.49
CA ARG A 161 -8.71 10.73 -19.15
C ARG A 161 -7.59 11.11 -18.19
N ILE A 162 -7.82 10.91 -16.89
CA ILE A 162 -6.87 11.29 -15.84
C ILE A 162 -5.65 10.37 -15.91
N ARG A 163 -4.45 10.97 -15.85
CA ARG A 163 -3.20 10.22 -15.74
C ARG A 163 -3.18 9.54 -14.37
N ALA A 164 -2.92 8.24 -14.34
CA ALA A 164 -2.96 7.46 -13.12
C ALA A 164 -1.75 6.53 -12.97
N VAL A 165 -1.30 6.34 -11.73
CA VAL A 165 -0.30 5.34 -11.34
C VAL A 165 -0.85 4.56 -10.14
N GLY A 166 -0.83 3.23 -10.23
CA GLY A 166 -1.09 2.34 -9.09
C GLY A 166 0.19 2.10 -8.30
N LEU A 167 0.11 2.23 -6.98
CA LEU A 167 1.26 2.17 -6.08
C LEU A 167 1.10 1.04 -5.06
N CYS A 168 2.16 0.25 -4.91
CA CYS A 168 2.31 -0.80 -3.90
C CYS A 168 3.79 -0.86 -3.49
N HIS A 169 4.07 -1.14 -2.22
CA HIS A 169 5.42 -1.16 -1.64
C HIS A 169 6.06 -2.56 -1.62
N SER A 170 5.43 -3.58 -2.20
CA SER A 170 5.83 -4.98 -2.06
C SER A 170 7.22 -5.29 -2.59
N VAL A 171 7.61 -4.61 -3.68
CA VAL A 171 8.95 -4.72 -4.25
C VAL A 171 9.99 -4.23 -3.24
N GLN A 172 9.88 -3.03 -2.70
CA GLN A 172 10.88 -2.50 -1.75
C GLN A 172 10.97 -3.34 -0.49
N HIS A 173 9.83 -3.68 0.12
CA HIS A 173 9.82 -4.51 1.32
C HIS A 173 10.44 -5.89 1.08
N THR A 174 10.15 -6.52 -0.06
CA THR A 174 10.75 -7.82 -0.36
C THR A 174 12.25 -7.70 -0.66
N LEU A 175 12.70 -6.60 -1.26
CA LEU A 175 14.13 -6.39 -1.47
C LEU A 175 14.86 -6.28 -0.13
N GLU A 176 14.30 -5.55 0.83
CA GLU A 176 14.83 -5.44 2.20
C GLU A 176 14.85 -6.80 2.91
N ASP A 177 13.77 -7.58 2.81
CA ASP A 177 13.71 -8.94 3.34
C ASP A 177 14.82 -9.83 2.77
N LEU A 178 14.99 -9.82 1.45
CA LEU A 178 16.00 -10.64 0.76
C LEU A 178 17.42 -10.17 1.10
N ALA A 179 17.63 -8.87 1.25
CA ALA A 179 18.90 -8.30 1.70
C ALA A 179 19.24 -8.79 3.12
N GLY A 180 18.25 -8.76 4.02
CA GLY A 180 18.37 -9.28 5.39
C GLY A 180 18.67 -10.78 5.44
N ASP A 181 17.92 -11.60 4.69
CA ASP A 181 18.13 -13.05 4.57
C ASP A 181 19.56 -13.39 4.11
N LEU A 182 20.10 -12.61 3.17
CA LEU A 182 21.44 -12.79 2.60
C LEU A 182 22.56 -12.11 3.39
N GLY A 183 22.22 -11.25 4.36
CA GLY A 183 23.19 -10.48 5.14
C GLY A 183 23.98 -9.46 4.30
N VAL A 184 23.33 -8.85 3.30
CA VAL A 184 23.95 -7.83 2.42
C VAL A 184 23.21 -6.51 2.54
N PRO A 185 23.88 -5.36 2.33
CA PRO A 185 23.19 -4.07 2.31
C PRO A 185 22.25 -3.96 1.11
N VAL A 186 21.04 -3.43 1.32
CA VAL A 186 19.98 -3.35 0.30
C VAL A 186 20.40 -2.45 -0.87
N GLU A 187 21.14 -1.38 -0.58
CA GLU A 187 21.68 -0.41 -1.53
C GLU A 187 22.74 -1.02 -2.47
N GLU A 188 23.29 -2.19 -2.14
CA GLU A 188 24.22 -2.90 -3.02
C GLU A 188 23.52 -3.87 -3.99
N ILE A 189 22.19 -4.00 -3.92
CA ILE A 189 21.40 -4.90 -4.76
C ILE A 189 20.79 -4.14 -5.94
N ASP A 190 21.16 -4.55 -7.16
CA ASP A 190 20.53 -4.14 -8.41
C ASP A 190 19.52 -5.21 -8.84
N PHE A 191 18.32 -4.79 -9.25
CA PHE A 191 17.27 -5.71 -9.64
C PHE A 191 16.50 -5.27 -10.88
N LEU A 192 15.76 -6.22 -11.46
CA LEU A 192 14.70 -5.97 -12.43
C LEU A 192 13.50 -6.78 -11.98
N ALA A 193 12.36 -6.12 -11.78
CA ALA A 193 11.12 -6.77 -11.39
C ALA A 193 10.02 -6.50 -12.43
N ALA A 194 9.18 -7.49 -12.70
CA ALA A 194 8.03 -7.34 -13.60
C ALA A 194 6.89 -8.30 -13.22
N GLY A 195 5.66 -7.86 -13.50
CA GLY A 195 4.42 -8.63 -13.30
C GLY A 195 3.24 -7.70 -13.07
N ILE A 196 2.28 -8.15 -12.25
CA ILE A 196 1.11 -7.36 -11.84
C ILE A 196 1.16 -7.08 -10.33
N ASN A 197 0.25 -6.24 -9.83
CA ASN A 197 0.11 -6.03 -8.38
C ASN A 197 0.03 -7.35 -7.63
N HIS A 198 0.77 -7.47 -6.53
CA HIS A 198 0.85 -8.65 -5.66
C HIS A 198 1.27 -9.97 -6.37
N MET A 199 1.73 -9.91 -7.62
CA MET A 199 2.28 -11.04 -8.38
C MET A 199 3.36 -10.53 -9.37
N CYS A 200 4.35 -9.84 -8.82
CA CYS A 200 5.54 -9.41 -9.54
C CYS A 200 6.71 -10.33 -9.19
N PHE A 201 7.67 -10.52 -10.10
CA PHE A 201 8.82 -11.39 -9.90
C PHE A 201 10.13 -10.63 -10.16
N TYR A 202 11.16 -10.94 -9.38
CA TYR A 202 12.52 -10.46 -9.60
C TYR A 202 13.19 -11.17 -10.78
N LEU A 203 13.04 -10.68 -12.00
CA LEU A 203 13.66 -11.28 -13.18
C LEU A 203 15.20 -11.22 -13.16
N ARG A 204 15.75 -10.25 -12.44
CA ARG A 204 17.19 -10.10 -12.18
C ARG A 204 17.37 -9.64 -10.75
N LEU A 205 18.31 -10.25 -10.03
CA LEU A 205 18.65 -9.89 -8.66
C LEU A 205 20.17 -10.06 -8.49
N LYS A 206 20.91 -8.95 -8.42
CA LYS A 206 22.37 -8.95 -8.48
C LYS A 206 22.98 -8.07 -7.39
N ARG A 207 24.17 -8.45 -6.93
CA ARG A 207 25.03 -7.60 -6.10
C ARG A 207 26.38 -7.47 -6.76
N LYS A 208 26.81 -6.24 -7.07
CA LYS A 208 28.12 -5.96 -7.72
C LYS A 208 28.35 -6.82 -8.98
N GLY A 209 27.27 -7.08 -9.74
CA GLY A 209 27.29 -7.89 -10.96
C GLY A 209 27.04 -9.39 -10.77
N GLU A 210 27.15 -9.92 -9.55
CA GLU A 210 26.95 -11.34 -9.21
C GLU A 210 25.47 -11.67 -8.98
N ASP A 211 25.00 -12.80 -9.51
CA ASP A 211 23.62 -13.28 -9.34
C ASP A 211 23.39 -13.80 -7.90
N LEU A 212 22.33 -13.30 -7.25
CA LEU A 212 21.98 -13.66 -5.88
C LEU A 212 21.10 -14.91 -5.78
N TYR A 213 20.51 -15.38 -6.88
CA TYR A 213 19.63 -16.55 -6.86
C TYR A 213 20.29 -17.84 -6.32
N PRO A 214 21.55 -18.17 -6.66
CA PRO A 214 22.24 -19.32 -6.07
C PRO A 214 22.33 -19.26 -4.55
N ALA A 215 22.50 -18.07 -3.97
CA ALA A 215 22.57 -17.87 -2.53
C ALA A 215 21.18 -18.09 -1.88
N LEU A 216 20.11 -17.54 -2.47
CA LEU A 216 18.74 -17.76 -2.00
C LEU A 216 18.35 -19.24 -2.03
N ARG A 217 18.71 -19.97 -3.10
CA ARG A 217 18.45 -21.41 -3.18
C ARG A 217 19.23 -22.20 -2.13
N ARG A 218 20.46 -21.80 -1.82
CA ARG A 218 21.27 -22.43 -0.78
C ARG A 218 20.66 -22.20 0.60
N LEU A 219 20.27 -20.97 0.91
CA LEU A 219 19.56 -20.62 2.14
C LEU A 219 18.31 -21.48 2.31
N ALA A 220 17.53 -21.65 1.24
CA ALA A 220 16.36 -22.51 1.23
C ALA A 220 16.68 -23.99 1.49
N ALA A 221 17.74 -24.51 0.85
CA ALA A 221 18.19 -25.89 1.04
C ALA A 221 18.75 -26.16 2.45
N GLU A 222 19.30 -25.14 3.11
CA GLU A 222 19.78 -25.20 4.50
C GLU A 222 18.65 -25.10 5.54
N GLY A 223 17.39 -24.93 5.11
CA GLY A 223 16.24 -24.81 6.02
C GLY A 223 16.19 -23.49 6.79
N ARG A 224 16.85 -22.44 6.27
CA ARG A 224 16.94 -21.11 6.90
C ARG A 224 15.85 -20.14 6.45
N VAL A 225 14.83 -20.63 5.76
CA VAL A 225 13.68 -19.83 5.32
C VAL A 225 12.85 -19.43 6.54
N ARG A 226 12.46 -18.15 6.62
CA ARG A 226 11.57 -17.67 7.67
C ARG A 226 10.22 -18.38 7.62
N GLU A 227 9.60 -18.59 8.77
CA GLU A 227 8.36 -19.38 8.84
C GLU A 227 7.21 -18.74 8.09
N ASP A 228 7.13 -17.43 8.11
CA ASP A 228 6.14 -16.63 7.40
C ASP A 228 6.41 -16.53 5.90
N ASP A 229 7.52 -17.10 5.39
CA ASP A 229 7.93 -16.93 4.00
C ASP A 229 8.02 -18.21 3.15
N ARG A 230 7.42 -19.28 3.63
CA ARG A 230 7.53 -20.60 3.00
C ARG A 230 6.87 -20.66 1.61
N VAL A 231 5.84 -19.86 1.35
CA VAL A 231 5.15 -19.83 0.05
C VAL A 231 6.03 -19.19 -1.02
N ARG A 232 6.63 -18.02 -0.77
CA ARG A 232 7.51 -17.36 -1.78
C ARG A 232 8.71 -18.23 -2.14
N TYR A 233 9.34 -18.88 -1.17
CA TYR A 233 10.46 -19.79 -1.42
C TYR A 233 10.04 -21.09 -2.14
N GLU A 234 8.86 -21.62 -1.87
CA GLU A 234 8.32 -22.74 -2.66
C GLU A 234 8.07 -22.33 -4.11
N MET A 235 7.65 -21.09 -4.34
CA MET A 235 7.47 -20.55 -5.68
C MET A 235 8.81 -20.31 -6.38
N LEU A 236 9.83 -19.78 -5.68
CA LEU A 236 11.21 -19.74 -6.19
C LEU A 236 11.70 -21.11 -6.68
N ARG A 237 11.39 -22.16 -5.90
CA ARG A 237 11.75 -23.54 -6.26
C ARG A 237 11.04 -24.02 -7.53
N ARG A 238 9.79 -23.61 -7.75
CA ARG A 238 8.95 -24.03 -8.89
C ARG A 238 9.17 -23.22 -10.16
N THR A 239 9.28 -21.91 -10.05
CA THR A 239 9.33 -20.98 -11.19
C THR A 239 10.75 -20.57 -11.55
N GLY A 240 11.68 -20.71 -10.61
CA GLY A 240 13.03 -20.21 -10.74
C GLY A 240 13.19 -18.74 -10.31
N TYR A 241 12.11 -18.00 -10.05
CA TYR A 241 12.15 -16.58 -9.71
C TYR A 241 11.42 -16.28 -8.40
N PHE A 242 11.96 -15.35 -7.62
CA PHE A 242 11.38 -14.92 -6.35
C PHE A 242 10.25 -13.91 -6.61
N VAL A 243 9.11 -14.11 -5.95
CA VAL A 243 7.95 -13.20 -6.06
C VAL A 243 8.08 -12.06 -5.05
N THR A 244 7.67 -10.85 -5.43
CA THR A 244 7.81 -9.64 -4.62
C THR A 244 6.72 -9.44 -3.58
N GLU A 245 5.72 -10.31 -3.46
CA GLU A 245 4.63 -10.11 -2.50
C GLU A 245 4.58 -11.23 -1.48
N SER A 246 4.26 -10.88 -0.24
CA SER A 246 4.30 -11.77 0.93
C SER A 246 3.57 -13.10 0.70
N SER A 247 4.04 -14.12 1.42
CA SER A 247 3.56 -15.50 1.29
C SER A 247 2.05 -15.65 1.49
N GLU A 248 1.46 -14.85 2.38
CA GLU A 248 0.01 -14.81 2.61
C GLU A 248 -0.78 -14.29 1.40
N HIS A 249 -0.36 -13.21 0.74
CA HIS A 249 -1.04 -12.70 -0.46
C HIS A 249 -0.84 -13.66 -1.62
N PHE A 250 0.39 -14.13 -1.84
CA PHE A 250 0.70 -14.99 -2.98
C PHE A 250 -0.02 -16.36 -2.89
N ALA A 251 -0.30 -16.84 -1.67
CA ALA A 251 -1.08 -18.06 -1.47
C ALA A 251 -2.49 -17.99 -2.10
N GLU A 252 -3.04 -16.79 -2.30
CA GLU A 252 -4.35 -16.57 -2.94
C GLU A 252 -4.29 -16.55 -4.47
N TYR A 253 -3.09 -16.35 -5.05
CA TYR A 253 -2.90 -16.22 -6.50
C TYR A 253 -2.82 -17.56 -7.23
N VAL A 254 -2.48 -18.63 -6.52
CA VAL A 254 -2.21 -19.93 -7.14
C VAL A 254 -2.98 -21.06 -6.45
N PRO A 255 -3.40 -22.10 -7.19
CA PRO A 255 -4.26 -23.16 -6.65
C PRO A 255 -3.49 -24.19 -5.81
N TYR A 256 -2.23 -23.90 -5.44
CA TYR A 256 -1.33 -24.90 -4.86
C TYR A 256 -1.39 -24.99 -3.34
N PHE A 257 -1.86 -23.94 -2.67
CA PHE A 257 -1.64 -23.75 -1.23
C PHE A 257 -2.92 -23.87 -0.41
N ILE A 258 -3.96 -23.11 -0.77
CA ILE A 258 -5.23 -23.10 -0.04
C ILE A 258 -6.21 -24.06 -0.71
N ARG A 259 -6.10 -25.36 -0.41
CA ARG A 259 -6.98 -26.39 -0.98
C ARG A 259 -7.86 -27.04 0.07
N GLY A 260 -9.14 -27.26 -0.25
CA GLY A 260 -10.06 -28.00 0.62
C GLY A 260 -9.66 -29.47 0.79
N GLN A 261 -9.14 -30.10 -0.27
CA GLN A 261 -8.72 -31.51 -0.26
C GLN A 261 -7.36 -31.75 0.43
N ASN A 262 -6.59 -30.69 0.68
CA ASN A 262 -5.25 -30.78 1.28
C ASN A 262 -5.07 -29.71 2.37
N PRO A 263 -5.84 -29.81 3.47
CA PRO A 263 -5.76 -28.84 4.55
C PRO A 263 -4.39 -28.82 5.24
N GLU A 264 -3.62 -29.91 5.17
CA GLU A 264 -2.26 -30.01 5.74
C GLU A 264 -1.27 -29.02 5.12
N LEU A 265 -1.56 -28.51 3.91
CA LEU A 265 -0.73 -27.51 3.25
C LEU A 265 -0.74 -26.16 3.98
N ILE A 266 -1.83 -25.85 4.70
CA ILE A 266 -1.94 -24.62 5.50
C ILE A 266 -0.88 -24.61 6.60
N GLU A 267 -0.77 -25.72 7.36
CA GLU A 267 0.24 -25.86 8.41
C GLU A 267 1.65 -25.95 7.84
N ARG A 268 1.84 -26.77 6.80
CA ARG A 268 3.15 -26.96 6.16
C ARG A 268 3.77 -25.63 5.70
N TYR A 269 2.98 -24.79 5.05
CA TYR A 269 3.43 -23.51 4.50
C TYR A 269 3.15 -22.31 5.42
N ASN A 270 2.68 -22.55 6.65
CA ASN A 270 2.36 -21.51 7.63
C ASN A 270 1.46 -20.39 7.06
N ILE A 271 0.36 -20.78 6.43
CA ILE A 271 -0.52 -19.84 5.71
C ILE A 271 -1.51 -19.22 6.71
N PRO A 272 -1.46 -17.91 6.95
CA PRO A 272 -2.29 -17.27 7.95
C PRO A 272 -3.70 -16.99 7.38
N LEU A 273 -4.59 -17.99 7.46
CA LEU A 273 -5.99 -17.78 7.11
C LEU A 273 -6.63 -16.69 7.98
N ASP A 274 -7.59 -15.97 7.42
CA ASP A 274 -8.32 -14.89 8.11
C ASP A 274 -7.37 -13.80 8.68
N GLU A 275 -6.24 -13.54 8.03
CA GLU A 275 -5.24 -12.54 8.46
C GLU A 275 -5.76 -11.11 8.33
N TYR A 276 -6.42 -10.77 7.22
CA TYR A 276 -6.91 -9.40 7.02
C TYR A 276 -7.94 -8.94 8.06
N PRO A 277 -8.97 -9.73 8.42
CA PRO A 277 -9.85 -9.39 9.53
C PRO A 277 -9.09 -9.14 10.84
N ARG A 278 -8.12 -10.00 11.20
CA ARG A 278 -7.28 -9.83 12.39
C ARG A 278 -6.48 -8.53 12.35
N ARG A 279 -5.92 -8.17 11.18
CA ARG A 279 -5.22 -6.88 10.98
C ARG A 279 -6.15 -5.69 11.16
N CYS A 280 -7.36 -5.75 10.62
CA CYS A 280 -8.33 -4.67 10.79
C CYS A 280 -8.68 -4.45 12.26
N GLU A 281 -8.89 -5.51 13.04
CA GLU A 281 -9.17 -5.41 14.48
C GLU A 281 -8.00 -4.76 15.23
N ALA A 282 -6.78 -5.21 14.97
CA ALA A 282 -5.58 -4.64 15.57
C ALA A 282 -5.41 -3.15 15.20
N GLN A 283 -5.59 -2.81 13.92
CA GLN A 283 -5.47 -1.43 13.42
C GLN A 283 -6.53 -0.49 14.02
N ILE A 284 -7.77 -0.96 14.23
CA ILE A 284 -8.82 -0.18 14.88
C ILE A 284 -8.45 0.09 16.34
N ALA A 285 -7.99 -0.92 17.08
CA ALA A 285 -7.56 -0.77 18.46
C ALA A 285 -6.34 0.17 18.59
N ASP A 286 -5.37 0.04 17.68
CA ASP A 286 -4.20 0.90 17.62
C ASP A 286 -4.55 2.34 17.28
N TRP A 287 -5.50 2.55 16.36
CA TRP A 287 -5.98 3.88 16.00
C TRP A 287 -6.64 4.59 17.17
N GLU A 288 -7.45 3.90 17.98
CA GLU A 288 -8.04 4.50 19.18
C GLU A 288 -7.00 4.94 20.20
N ARG A 289 -5.92 4.15 20.36
CA ARG A 289 -4.79 4.53 21.22
C ARG A 289 -4.08 5.76 20.67
N LEU A 290 -3.71 5.73 19.39
CA LEU A 290 -3.02 6.81 18.70
C LEU A 290 -3.82 8.12 18.76
N ARG A 291 -5.13 8.06 18.52
CA ARG A 291 -6.02 9.22 18.62
C ARG A 291 -5.95 9.85 20.01
N ARG A 292 -6.02 9.05 21.08
CA ARG A 292 -5.96 9.56 22.46
C ARG A 292 -4.63 10.24 22.76
N GLU A 293 -3.52 9.63 22.37
CA GLU A 293 -2.17 10.19 22.57
C GLU A 293 -1.98 11.51 21.81
N LEU A 294 -2.43 11.54 20.56
CA LEU A 294 -2.34 12.72 19.72
C LEU A 294 -3.24 13.84 20.22
N GLU A 295 -4.51 13.58 20.53
CA GLU A 295 -5.42 14.61 21.05
C GLU A 295 -4.95 15.15 22.42
N ALA A 296 -4.22 14.36 23.20
CA ALA A 296 -3.70 14.78 24.51
C ALA A 296 -2.42 15.63 24.47
N GLY A 297 -1.82 15.87 23.30
CA GLY A 297 -0.58 16.68 23.23
C GLY A 297 0.68 15.96 23.73
N GLN A 298 0.62 14.65 23.90
CA GLN A 298 1.72 13.90 24.52
C GLN A 298 2.64 13.26 23.47
N GLY A 299 3.96 13.41 23.67
CA GLY A 299 5.00 12.72 22.90
C GLY A 299 5.68 13.57 21.82
N VAL A 300 6.99 13.32 21.63
CA VAL A 300 7.73 13.79 20.45
C VAL A 300 7.35 12.88 19.29
N LEU A 301 6.86 13.45 18.20
CA LEU A 301 6.57 12.69 16.99
C LEU A 301 7.88 12.49 16.22
N GLU A 302 8.47 11.30 16.32
CA GLU A 302 9.59 10.95 15.45
C GLU A 302 9.08 10.71 14.03
N VAL A 303 9.50 11.55 13.09
CA VAL A 303 9.18 11.41 11.66
C VAL A 303 10.37 10.73 10.98
N ARG A 304 10.16 9.50 10.52
CA ARG A 304 11.11 8.76 9.69
C ARG A 304 10.53 8.58 8.30
N ARG A 305 11.39 8.70 7.30
CA ARG A 305 11.02 8.45 5.92
C ARG A 305 10.63 6.98 5.75
N SER A 306 9.50 6.74 5.11
CA SER A 306 9.01 5.42 4.73
C SER A 306 9.42 5.07 3.29
N VAL A 307 8.99 3.90 2.81
CA VAL A 307 9.31 3.41 1.46
C VAL A 307 8.27 3.81 0.41
N GLU A 308 7.30 4.64 0.76
CA GLU A 308 6.14 4.92 -0.10
C GLU A 308 6.51 5.76 -1.33
N TYR A 309 6.14 5.25 -2.51
CA TYR A 309 6.56 5.78 -3.81
C TYR A 309 6.00 7.17 -4.14
N ALA A 310 4.81 7.52 -3.63
CA ALA A 310 4.15 8.77 -4.01
C ALA A 310 5.04 9.99 -3.78
N SER A 311 5.75 10.04 -2.64
CA SER A 311 6.66 11.15 -2.32
C SER A 311 7.82 11.27 -3.32
N LEU A 312 8.37 10.14 -3.77
CA LEU A 312 9.46 10.08 -4.75
C LEU A 312 8.99 10.52 -6.14
N ILE A 313 7.80 10.08 -6.55
CA ILE A 313 7.19 10.46 -7.83
C ILE A 313 6.92 11.97 -7.85
N ILE A 314 6.26 12.49 -6.81
CA ILE A 314 5.95 13.92 -6.68
C ILE A 314 7.24 14.75 -6.72
N HIS A 315 8.23 14.40 -5.90
CA HIS A 315 9.53 15.08 -5.90
C HIS A 315 10.17 15.09 -7.30
N SER A 316 10.19 13.94 -7.97
CA SER A 316 10.82 13.83 -9.29
C SER A 316 10.12 14.69 -10.34
N LEU A 317 8.80 14.81 -10.26
CA LEU A 317 8.00 15.65 -11.17
C LEU A 317 8.19 17.15 -10.90
N GLU A 318 8.25 17.56 -9.62
CA GLU A 318 8.46 18.96 -9.24
C GLU A 318 9.89 19.45 -9.53
N THR A 319 10.89 18.57 -9.41
CA THR A 319 12.31 18.96 -9.49
C THR A 319 13.00 18.56 -10.80
N GLY A 320 12.41 17.65 -11.56
CA GLY A 320 13.05 17.01 -12.72
C GLY A 320 14.20 16.07 -12.37
N GLN A 321 14.41 15.73 -11.09
CA GLN A 321 15.47 14.83 -10.64
C GLN A 321 14.95 13.38 -10.54
N PRO A 322 15.57 12.40 -11.23
CA PRO A 322 15.20 10.99 -11.09
C PRO A 322 15.47 10.44 -9.68
N ARG A 323 14.58 9.56 -9.21
CA ARG A 323 14.69 8.81 -7.94
C ARG A 323 14.48 7.32 -8.17
#